data_AF-A0A5B7GDN0-F1
#
_entry.id   AF-A0A5B7GDN0-F1
#
_cell.length_a   1.000
_cell.length_b   1.000
_cell.length_c   1.000
_cell.angle_alpha   90.00
_cell.angle_beta   90.00
_cell.angle_gamma   90.00
#
_symmetry.space_group_name_H-M   'P 1'
#
loop_
_entity.id
_entity.type
_entity.pdbx_description
1 polymer ?
#
loop_
_entity_poly.entity_id
_entity_poly.type
_entity_poly.pdbx_seq_one_letter_code
_entity_poly.pdbx_strand_id
1 'polypeptide(L)'
;MYIRYIYKLHDLHVPAGNFTEAAFTLQLHANQLSWTQRMLHADHLYQAQTETQRKELIYMKIINYFDKGKCWEQGIPLLEELANQYRTCLFDYQKLSEVLRRQASFYEKILSGKRYDHEYFRVGFYGLGLPLFVRNKVFIYRGLEYEQIGTFTQRIQTEFPQAKMLSHNTPPDDTIRSSDGQYIQICAVKALPEINPLFDGVEVDERILKYYSNNHVRQFVYDRPTHRGPADKENEFKNLWIERTTYTTEFELPGILKWFEVVDQRMEQLCPPQYACETVDRHNKQLKQIIIHYRANPQDNIQLFTMRLQGTIDAAVNGGIAKYQDAFFGPDYLVVYPENADHVNRLKVLLSDQECKHNRIAHVLL
;
A
#
# COMPACT_ATOMS: atom_id res chain seq x y z
N MET A 1 -24.42 -20.63 -12.18
CA MET A 1 -24.18 -19.29 -12.78
C MET A 1 -22.94 -18.60 -12.21
N TYR A 2 -22.71 -18.61 -10.90
CA TYR A 2 -21.55 -17.96 -10.23
C TYR A 2 -20.19 -18.31 -10.86
N ILE A 3 -19.85 -19.61 -11.01
CA ILE A 3 -18.57 -20.04 -11.62
C ILE A 3 -18.36 -19.44 -13.02
N ARG A 4 -19.41 -19.36 -13.85
CA ARG A 4 -19.30 -18.74 -15.18
C ARG A 4 -18.87 -17.27 -15.11
N TYR A 5 -19.31 -16.52 -14.11
CA TYR A 5 -18.91 -15.12 -13.93
C TYR A 5 -17.50 -14.98 -13.36
N ILE A 6 -17.03 -15.94 -12.55
CA ILE A 6 -15.62 -16.01 -12.15
C ILE A 6 -14.73 -16.06 -13.40
N TYR A 7 -15.01 -16.97 -14.33
CA TYR A 7 -14.20 -17.10 -15.54
C TYR A 7 -14.33 -15.89 -16.48
N LYS A 8 -15.52 -15.30 -16.61
CA LYS A 8 -15.67 -14.04 -17.35
C LYS A 8 -14.82 -12.92 -16.77
N LEU A 9 -14.79 -12.77 -15.44
CA LEU A 9 -13.96 -11.75 -14.79
C LEU A 9 -12.47 -12.06 -14.96
N HIS A 10 -12.06 -13.32 -14.76
CA HIS A 10 -10.70 -13.77 -15.05
C HIS A 10 -10.28 -13.45 -16.49
N ASP A 11 -11.17 -13.67 -17.48
CA ASP A 11 -10.90 -13.42 -18.89
C ASP A 11 -10.81 -11.92 -19.23
N LEU A 12 -11.34 -11.04 -18.37
CA LEU A 12 -11.11 -9.60 -18.45
C LEU A 12 -9.75 -9.21 -17.84
N HIS A 13 -9.32 -9.88 -16.77
CA HIS A 13 -8.06 -9.57 -16.09
C HIS A 13 -6.83 -9.95 -16.91
N VAL A 14 -6.82 -11.12 -17.54
CA VAL A 14 -5.63 -11.66 -18.22
C VAL A 14 -5.14 -10.75 -19.36
N PRO A 15 -5.99 -10.29 -20.29
CA PRO A 15 -5.56 -9.38 -21.37
C PRO A 15 -5.13 -8.01 -20.85
N ALA A 16 -5.67 -7.57 -19.72
CA ALA A 16 -5.31 -6.31 -19.07
C ALA A 16 -4.00 -6.39 -18.26
N GLY A 17 -3.33 -7.55 -18.23
CA GLY A 17 -2.10 -7.76 -17.44
C GLY A 17 -2.33 -7.85 -15.93
N ASN A 18 -3.58 -7.96 -15.50
CA ASN A 18 -4.00 -7.99 -14.09
C ASN A 18 -3.86 -9.41 -13.51
N PHE A 19 -2.66 -9.98 -13.55
CA PHE A 19 -2.44 -11.37 -13.18
C PHE A 19 -2.75 -11.65 -11.70
N THR A 20 -2.41 -10.72 -10.80
CA THR A 20 -2.73 -10.87 -9.37
C THR A 20 -4.25 -10.96 -9.16
N GLU A 21 -5.02 -10.07 -9.79
CA GLU A 21 -6.49 -10.07 -9.68
C GLU A 21 -7.11 -11.30 -10.37
N ALA A 22 -6.54 -11.77 -11.49
CA ALA A 22 -6.91 -13.03 -12.14
C ALA A 22 -6.69 -14.24 -11.21
N ALA A 23 -5.59 -14.25 -10.44
CA ALA A 23 -5.27 -15.29 -9.47
C ALA A 23 -6.31 -15.33 -8.34
N PHE A 24 -6.58 -14.19 -7.70
CA PHE A 24 -7.62 -14.06 -6.66
C PHE A 24 -9.01 -14.42 -7.18
N THR A 25 -9.33 -14.04 -8.43
CA THR A 25 -10.59 -14.40 -9.06
C THR A 25 -10.73 -15.93 -9.18
N LEU A 26 -9.71 -16.63 -9.68
CA LEU A 26 -9.75 -18.10 -9.77
C LEU A 26 -9.73 -18.80 -8.41
N GLN A 27 -9.14 -18.19 -7.38
CA GLN A 27 -9.22 -18.72 -6.01
C GLN A 27 -10.67 -18.86 -5.54
N LEU A 28 -11.58 -17.97 -5.96
CA LEU A 28 -13.01 -18.11 -5.64
C LEU A 28 -13.60 -19.46 -6.10
N HIS A 29 -13.18 -19.95 -7.27
CA HIS A 29 -13.59 -21.27 -7.76
C HIS A 29 -12.84 -22.38 -7.01
N ALA A 30 -11.54 -22.22 -6.81
CA ALA A 30 -10.73 -23.23 -6.13
C ALA A 30 -11.21 -23.49 -4.69
N ASN A 31 -11.69 -22.47 -3.99
CA ASN A 31 -12.24 -22.55 -2.64
C ASN A 31 -13.59 -23.30 -2.58
N GLN A 32 -14.28 -23.47 -3.70
CA GLN A 32 -15.51 -24.29 -3.79
C GLN A 32 -15.21 -25.77 -3.99
N LEU A 33 -13.96 -26.13 -4.26
CA LEU A 33 -13.52 -27.50 -4.51
C LEU A 33 -12.86 -28.10 -3.26
N SER A 34 -13.08 -29.39 -3.07
CA SER A 34 -12.43 -30.18 -2.02
C SER A 34 -11.41 -31.15 -2.60
N TRP A 35 -10.45 -31.59 -1.79
CA TRP A 35 -9.49 -32.63 -2.17
C TRP A 35 -10.14 -34.02 -2.06
N THR A 36 -11.09 -34.30 -2.94
CA THR A 36 -11.84 -35.57 -2.95
C THR A 36 -11.78 -36.25 -4.31
N GLN A 37 -12.01 -37.56 -4.32
CA GLN A 37 -12.17 -38.34 -5.55
C GLN A 37 -13.58 -38.23 -6.14
N ARG A 38 -14.40 -37.28 -5.68
CA ARG A 38 -15.74 -37.03 -6.26
C ARG A 38 -15.59 -36.66 -7.72
N MET A 39 -16.27 -37.41 -8.59
CA MET A 39 -16.30 -37.12 -10.02
C MET A 39 -17.14 -35.88 -10.29
N LEU A 40 -16.55 -34.94 -11.00
CA LEU A 40 -17.25 -33.79 -11.58
C LEU A 40 -17.60 -34.09 -13.03
N HIS A 41 -18.81 -33.72 -13.43
CA HIS A 41 -19.21 -33.80 -14.82
C HIS A 41 -18.40 -32.84 -15.68
N ALA A 42 -18.26 -33.19 -16.96
CA ALA A 42 -17.69 -32.29 -17.95
C ALA A 42 -18.55 -31.03 -18.09
N ASP A 43 -17.89 -29.90 -18.29
CA ASP A 43 -18.52 -28.63 -18.59
C ASP A 43 -17.75 -27.94 -19.73
N HIS A 44 -18.09 -26.69 -20.04
CA HIS A 44 -17.45 -25.96 -21.14
C HIS A 44 -15.95 -25.67 -20.91
N LEU A 45 -15.50 -25.71 -19.65
CA LEU A 45 -14.12 -25.36 -19.25
C LEU A 45 -13.27 -26.59 -18.99
N TYR A 46 -13.88 -27.68 -18.50
CA TYR A 46 -13.17 -28.87 -18.05
C TYR A 46 -13.84 -30.16 -18.53
N GLN A 47 -13.02 -31.16 -18.83
CA GLN A 47 -13.49 -32.52 -19.04
C GLN A 47 -13.98 -33.15 -17.71
N ALA A 48 -14.58 -34.34 -17.80
CA ALA A 48 -14.96 -35.10 -16.61
C ALA A 48 -13.69 -35.52 -15.86
N GLN A 49 -13.62 -35.20 -14.58
CA GLN A 49 -12.42 -35.37 -13.75
C GLN A 49 -12.79 -35.32 -12.27
N THR A 50 -11.90 -35.74 -11.38
CA THR A 50 -12.15 -35.63 -9.94
C THR A 50 -12.02 -34.18 -9.47
N GLU A 51 -12.64 -33.87 -8.33
CA GLU A 51 -12.44 -32.57 -7.69
C GLU A 51 -10.97 -32.27 -7.41
N THR A 52 -10.23 -33.26 -6.90
CA THR A 52 -8.78 -33.16 -6.68
C THR A 52 -8.06 -32.74 -7.95
N GLN A 53 -8.32 -33.41 -9.07
CA GLN A 53 -7.70 -33.07 -10.36
C GLN A 53 -8.07 -31.65 -10.82
N ARG A 54 -9.33 -31.22 -10.61
CA ARG A 54 -9.77 -29.87 -10.97
C ARG A 54 -9.13 -28.80 -10.10
N LYS A 55 -9.09 -29.03 -8.79
CA LYS A 55 -8.48 -28.11 -7.83
C LYS A 55 -6.99 -27.97 -8.06
N GLU A 56 -6.28 -29.08 -8.32
CA GLU A 56 -4.86 -29.10 -8.68
C GLU A 56 -4.57 -28.23 -9.92
N LEU A 57 -5.31 -28.42 -11.01
CA LEU A 57 -5.14 -27.64 -12.24
C LEU A 57 -5.37 -26.14 -12.02
N ILE A 58 -6.41 -25.79 -11.25
CA ILE A 58 -6.73 -24.40 -10.93
C ILE A 58 -5.63 -23.79 -10.04
N TYR A 59 -5.17 -24.52 -9.01
CA TYR A 59 -4.08 -24.08 -8.13
C TYR A 59 -2.80 -23.80 -8.92
N MET A 60 -2.40 -24.70 -9.81
CA MET A 60 -1.21 -24.49 -10.65
C MET A 60 -1.35 -23.23 -11.52
N LYS A 61 -2.55 -22.97 -12.06
CA LYS A 61 -2.83 -21.76 -12.83
C LYS A 61 -2.77 -20.49 -11.96
N ILE A 62 -3.34 -20.53 -10.75
CA ILE A 62 -3.29 -19.43 -9.77
C ILE A 62 -1.83 -19.12 -9.38
N ILE A 63 -1.04 -20.13 -9.04
CA ILE A 63 0.37 -19.98 -8.67
C ILE A 63 1.17 -19.36 -9.83
N ASN A 64 0.91 -19.77 -11.07
CA ASN A 64 1.51 -19.14 -12.26
C ASN A 64 1.16 -17.65 -12.37
N TYR A 65 -0.07 -17.27 -12.06
CA TYR A 65 -0.49 -15.88 -12.08
C TYR A 65 0.11 -15.06 -10.93
N PHE A 66 0.21 -15.61 -9.73
CA PHE A 66 0.91 -14.94 -8.64
C PHE A 66 2.39 -14.73 -8.94
N ASP A 67 3.05 -15.68 -9.61
CA ASP A 67 4.42 -15.50 -10.06
C ASP A 67 4.55 -14.34 -11.07
N LYS A 68 3.67 -14.31 -12.09
CA LYS A 68 3.63 -13.22 -13.09
C LYS A 68 3.30 -11.87 -12.47
N GLY A 69 2.36 -11.83 -11.53
CA GLY A 69 1.96 -10.64 -10.77
C GLY A 69 2.91 -10.29 -9.61
N LYS A 70 4.01 -11.04 -9.45
CA LYS A 70 5.01 -10.87 -8.38
C LYS A 70 4.40 -10.84 -6.97
N CYS A 71 3.30 -11.57 -6.72
CA CYS A 71 2.68 -11.77 -5.40
C CYS A 71 3.01 -13.16 -4.85
N TRP A 72 4.31 -13.44 -4.67
CA TRP A 72 4.82 -14.76 -4.32
C TRP A 72 4.32 -15.25 -2.95
N GLU A 73 4.15 -14.32 -2.01
CA GLU A 73 3.61 -14.53 -0.66
C GLU A 73 2.23 -15.23 -0.72
N GLN A 74 1.40 -14.89 -1.71
CA GLN A 74 0.07 -15.46 -1.90
C GLN A 74 0.10 -16.84 -2.58
N GLY A 75 1.18 -17.16 -3.30
CA GLY A 75 1.36 -18.47 -3.92
C GLY A 75 1.94 -19.53 -2.98
N ILE A 76 2.68 -19.12 -1.95
CA ILE A 76 3.35 -20.04 -1.01
C ILE A 76 2.36 -20.96 -0.28
N PRO A 77 1.25 -20.47 0.32
CA PRO A 77 0.29 -21.35 1.00
C PRO A 77 -0.33 -22.40 0.06
N LEU A 78 -0.54 -22.05 -1.22
CA LEU A 78 -1.07 -22.98 -2.22
C LEU A 78 -0.04 -24.06 -2.59
N LEU A 79 1.25 -23.70 -2.64
CA LEU A 79 2.34 -24.65 -2.84
C LEU A 79 2.46 -25.59 -1.63
N GLU A 80 2.31 -25.09 -0.41
CA GLU A 80 2.33 -25.91 0.81
C GLU A 80 1.18 -26.91 0.85
N GLU A 81 -0.03 -26.47 0.49
CA GLU A 81 -1.20 -27.34 0.40
C GLU A 81 -1.00 -28.44 -0.65
N LEU A 82 -0.51 -28.10 -1.86
CA LEU A 82 -0.18 -29.07 -2.90
C LEU A 82 0.91 -30.05 -2.45
N ALA A 83 1.97 -29.55 -1.82
CA ALA A 83 3.04 -30.40 -1.30
C ALA A 83 2.51 -31.41 -0.28
N ASN A 84 1.57 -31.00 0.58
CA ASN A 84 0.92 -31.91 1.51
C ASN A 84 0.09 -32.98 0.79
N GLN A 85 -0.69 -32.61 -0.23
CA GLN A 85 -1.47 -33.56 -1.04
C GLN A 85 -0.57 -34.59 -1.75
N TYR A 86 0.52 -34.15 -2.38
CA TYR A 86 1.46 -35.05 -3.06
C TYR A 86 2.23 -35.95 -2.10
N ARG A 87 2.50 -35.49 -0.88
CA ARG A 87 3.20 -36.28 0.14
C ARG A 87 2.31 -37.33 0.79
N THR A 88 1.06 -36.98 1.11
CA THR A 88 0.22 -37.76 2.05
C THR A 88 -0.96 -38.46 1.40
N CYS A 89 -1.46 -37.98 0.26
CA CYS A 89 -2.67 -38.51 -0.37
C CYS A 89 -2.38 -39.16 -1.73
N LEU A 90 -1.58 -38.51 -2.57
CA LEU A 90 -1.29 -38.97 -3.94
C LEU A 90 0.02 -39.74 -4.06
N PHE A 91 0.95 -39.55 -3.11
CA PHE A 91 2.30 -40.12 -3.11
C PHE A 91 3.08 -39.87 -4.42
N ASP A 92 2.81 -38.73 -5.07
CA ASP A 92 3.48 -38.29 -6.30
C ASP A 92 4.73 -37.46 -5.94
N TYR A 93 5.84 -38.15 -5.71
CA TYR A 93 7.08 -37.50 -5.28
C TYR A 93 7.77 -36.70 -6.39
N GLN A 94 7.42 -36.95 -7.66
CA GLN A 94 7.90 -36.11 -8.75
C GLN A 94 7.26 -34.71 -8.67
N LYS A 95 5.92 -34.64 -8.59
CA LYS A 95 5.22 -33.36 -8.42
C LYS A 95 5.55 -32.68 -7.09
N LEU A 96 5.76 -33.46 -6.03
CA LEU A 96 6.21 -32.92 -4.74
C LEU A 96 7.55 -32.17 -4.90
N SER A 97 8.52 -32.79 -5.58
CA SER A 97 9.83 -32.17 -5.83
C SER A 97 9.70 -30.88 -6.62
N GLU A 98 8.85 -30.86 -7.66
CA GLU A 98 8.60 -29.67 -8.47
C GLU A 98 7.98 -28.52 -7.67
N VAL A 99 6.98 -28.81 -6.83
CA VAL A 99 6.33 -27.81 -5.98
C VAL A 99 7.29 -27.25 -4.92
N LEU A 100 8.11 -28.10 -4.29
CA LEU A 100 9.09 -27.66 -3.30
C LEU A 100 10.17 -26.76 -3.93
N ARG A 101 10.67 -27.11 -5.12
CA ARG A 101 11.60 -26.24 -5.86
C ARG A 101 10.97 -24.90 -6.21
N ARG A 102 9.70 -24.92 -6.61
CA ARG A 102 8.96 -23.70 -6.91
C ARG A 102 8.75 -22.82 -5.67
N GLN A 103 8.47 -23.43 -4.53
CA GLN A 103 8.36 -22.74 -3.24
C GLN A 103 9.69 -22.10 -2.84
N ALA A 104 10.80 -22.83 -2.98
CA ALA A 104 12.14 -22.29 -2.74
C ALA A 104 12.41 -21.07 -3.63
N SER A 105 12.09 -21.17 -4.94
CA SER A 105 12.23 -20.06 -5.88
C SER A 105 11.39 -18.84 -5.49
N PHE A 106 10.19 -19.02 -4.91
CA PHE A 106 9.38 -17.91 -4.42
C PHE A 106 10.03 -17.20 -3.23
N TYR A 107 10.58 -17.95 -2.26
CA TYR A 107 11.34 -17.36 -1.16
C TYR A 107 12.57 -16.59 -1.66
N GLU A 108 13.33 -17.14 -2.60
CA GLU A 108 14.46 -16.44 -3.23
C GLU A 108 14.02 -15.15 -3.91
N LYS A 109 12.91 -15.19 -4.67
CA LYS A 109 12.35 -14.01 -5.34
C LYS A 109 11.86 -12.95 -4.36
N ILE A 110 11.30 -13.31 -3.21
CA ILE A 110 10.92 -12.34 -2.16
C ILE A 110 12.15 -11.56 -1.66
N LEU A 111 13.29 -12.24 -1.52
CA LEU A 111 14.51 -11.62 -0.99
C LEU A 111 15.36 -10.89 -2.04
N SER A 112 15.27 -11.26 -3.31
CA SER A 112 16.17 -10.76 -4.36
C SER A 112 15.45 -10.15 -5.57
N GLY A 113 14.16 -10.43 -5.72
CA GLY A 113 13.38 -10.02 -6.87
C GLY A 113 13.08 -8.52 -6.86
N LYS A 114 13.16 -7.89 -8.04
CA LYS A 114 12.78 -6.49 -8.23
C LYS A 114 11.26 -6.37 -8.28
N ARG A 115 10.68 -5.81 -7.21
CA ARG A 115 9.27 -5.45 -7.09
C ARG A 115 9.14 -3.95 -6.87
N TYR A 116 8.20 -3.32 -7.57
CA TYR A 116 7.87 -1.91 -7.39
C TYR A 116 6.62 -1.77 -6.54
N ASP A 117 6.62 -0.75 -5.69
CA ASP A 117 5.48 -0.44 -4.86
C ASP A 117 4.41 0.22 -5.72
N HIS A 118 3.17 -0.25 -5.61
CA HIS A 118 2.02 0.37 -6.24
C HIS A 118 1.63 1.64 -5.47
N GLU A 119 1.29 2.71 -6.19
CA GLU A 119 0.59 3.85 -5.60
C GLU A 119 -0.90 3.52 -5.41
N TYR A 120 -1.52 4.13 -4.41
CA TYR A 120 -2.95 4.03 -4.16
C TYR A 120 -3.62 5.37 -4.38
N PHE A 121 -4.81 5.34 -5.00
CA PHE A 121 -5.57 6.53 -5.33
C PHE A 121 -6.97 6.44 -4.75
N ARG A 122 -7.35 7.45 -3.99
CA ARG A 122 -8.73 7.63 -3.55
C ARG A 122 -9.48 8.35 -4.66
N VAL A 123 -10.59 7.76 -5.10
CA VAL A 123 -11.48 8.31 -6.13
C VAL A 123 -12.88 8.47 -5.55
N GLY A 124 -13.35 9.70 -5.45
CA GLY A 124 -14.71 10.03 -5.07
C GLY A 124 -15.53 10.38 -6.31
N PHE A 125 -16.70 9.77 -6.42
CA PHE A 125 -17.66 9.94 -7.52
C PHE A 125 -18.89 10.66 -6.98
N TYR A 126 -19.20 11.86 -7.47
CA TYR A 126 -20.22 12.74 -6.90
C TYR A 126 -21.20 13.28 -7.94
N GLY A 127 -22.44 13.51 -7.51
CA GLY A 127 -23.52 14.00 -8.34
C GLY A 127 -24.42 12.90 -8.89
N LEU A 128 -25.69 13.24 -9.12
CA LEU A 128 -26.76 12.34 -9.53
C LEU A 128 -26.62 11.89 -11.00
N GLY A 129 -25.81 12.57 -11.81
CA GLY A 129 -25.54 12.19 -13.20
C GLY A 129 -24.74 10.89 -13.35
N LEU A 130 -24.16 10.36 -12.27
CA LEU A 130 -23.37 9.11 -12.28
C LEU A 130 -24.25 7.86 -12.05
N PRO A 131 -23.81 6.68 -12.55
CA PRO A 131 -24.48 5.40 -12.30
C PRO A 131 -24.63 5.10 -10.80
N LEU A 132 -25.72 4.43 -10.41
CA LEU A 132 -26.05 4.17 -9.00
C LEU A 132 -24.94 3.46 -8.21
N PHE A 133 -24.17 2.59 -8.86
CA PHE A 133 -23.13 1.81 -8.19
C PHE A 133 -21.89 2.63 -7.79
N VAL A 134 -21.69 3.81 -8.38
CA VAL A 134 -20.58 4.75 -8.04
C VAL A 134 -21.09 6.08 -7.47
N ARG A 135 -22.35 6.43 -7.70
CA ARG A 135 -22.93 7.71 -7.27
C ARG A 135 -22.71 7.98 -5.78
N ASN A 136 -22.09 9.11 -5.47
CA ASN A 136 -21.79 9.59 -4.12
C ASN A 136 -20.99 8.59 -3.26
N LYS A 137 -20.19 7.74 -3.91
CA LYS A 137 -19.32 6.74 -3.27
C LYS A 137 -17.85 7.07 -3.47
N VAL A 138 -17.03 6.50 -2.60
CA VAL A 138 -15.58 6.64 -2.63
C VAL A 138 -14.96 5.26 -2.76
N PHE A 139 -13.91 5.15 -3.57
CA PHE A 139 -13.18 3.92 -3.79
C PHE A 139 -11.68 4.17 -3.60
N ILE A 140 -10.96 3.14 -3.21
CA ILE A 140 -9.50 3.13 -3.25
C ILE A 140 -9.07 2.23 -4.41
N TYR A 141 -8.27 2.79 -5.31
CA TYR A 141 -7.69 2.10 -6.45
C TYR A 141 -6.21 1.78 -6.17
N ARG A 142 -5.81 0.55 -6.44
CA ARG A 142 -4.41 0.14 -6.57
C ARG A 142 -3.93 0.46 -7.97
N GLY A 143 -2.96 1.36 -8.09
CA GLY A 143 -2.37 1.79 -9.36
C GLY A 143 -1.70 0.66 -10.12
N LEU A 144 -1.53 0.86 -11.43
CA LEU A 144 -0.70 -0.02 -12.26
C LEU A 144 0.79 0.16 -11.89
N GLU A 145 1.64 -0.75 -12.37
CA GLU A 145 3.09 -0.65 -12.14
C GLU A 145 3.59 0.69 -12.73
N TYR A 146 4.24 1.51 -11.90
CA TYR A 146 4.70 2.88 -12.21
C TYR A 146 3.63 3.91 -12.56
N GLU A 147 2.36 3.62 -12.29
CA GLU A 147 1.30 4.59 -12.55
C GLU A 147 1.34 5.72 -11.53
N GLN A 148 1.56 6.94 -12.02
CA GLN A 148 1.48 8.16 -11.22
C GLN A 148 0.08 8.77 -11.29
N ILE A 149 -0.26 9.62 -10.31
CA ILE A 149 -1.58 10.27 -10.22
C ILE A 149 -2.01 10.99 -11.50
N GLY A 150 -1.09 11.61 -12.25
CA GLY A 150 -1.41 12.30 -13.51
C GLY A 150 -1.93 11.33 -14.58
N THR A 151 -1.19 10.25 -14.83
CA THR A 151 -1.58 9.19 -15.77
C THR A 151 -2.86 8.48 -15.32
N PHE A 152 -2.98 8.20 -14.02
CA PHE A 152 -4.19 7.62 -13.44
C PHE A 152 -5.41 8.52 -13.67
N THR A 153 -5.28 9.82 -13.40
CA THR A 153 -6.37 10.79 -13.57
C THR A 153 -6.83 10.86 -15.02
N GLN A 154 -5.90 10.85 -15.99
CA GLN A 154 -6.25 10.81 -17.41
C GLN A 154 -6.99 9.53 -17.80
N ARG A 155 -6.59 8.38 -17.24
CA ARG A 155 -7.27 7.11 -17.47
C ARG A 155 -8.71 7.14 -16.95
N ILE A 156 -8.92 7.59 -15.71
CA ILE A 156 -10.27 7.74 -15.14
C ILE A 156 -11.11 8.75 -15.93
N GLN A 157 -10.51 9.88 -16.37
CA GLN A 157 -11.20 10.86 -17.22
C GLN A 157 -11.64 10.26 -18.57
N THR A 158 -10.84 9.36 -19.13
CA THR A 158 -11.18 8.65 -20.39
C THR A 158 -12.36 7.70 -20.19
N GLU A 159 -12.46 7.05 -19.02
CA GLU A 159 -13.60 6.19 -18.66
C GLU A 159 -14.88 7.00 -18.39
N PHE A 160 -14.75 8.23 -17.89
CA PHE A 160 -15.86 9.15 -17.61
C PHE A 160 -15.69 10.50 -18.33
N PRO A 161 -15.85 10.57 -19.68
CA PRO A 161 -15.54 11.78 -20.45
C PRO A 161 -16.36 13.02 -20.06
N GLN A 162 -17.56 12.82 -19.51
CA GLN A 162 -18.48 13.91 -19.12
C GLN A 162 -18.26 14.38 -17.67
N ALA A 163 -17.43 13.68 -16.89
CA ALA A 163 -17.19 14.03 -15.51
C ALA A 163 -16.18 15.17 -15.39
N LYS A 164 -16.51 16.16 -14.55
CA LYS A 164 -15.62 17.26 -14.21
C LYS A 164 -14.69 16.85 -13.07
N MET A 165 -13.38 16.99 -13.28
CA MET A 165 -12.39 16.79 -12.22
C MET A 165 -12.42 17.94 -11.22
N LEU A 166 -12.60 17.61 -9.95
CA LEU A 166 -12.51 18.55 -8.85
C LEU A 166 -11.04 18.82 -8.54
N SER A 167 -10.66 20.10 -8.50
CA SER A 167 -9.29 20.56 -8.25
C SER A 167 -8.89 20.52 -6.77
N HIS A 168 -9.87 20.64 -5.87
CA HIS A 168 -9.65 20.66 -4.43
C HIS A 168 -10.00 19.32 -3.82
N ASN A 169 -9.23 18.91 -2.80
CA ASN A 169 -9.43 17.66 -2.05
C ASN A 169 -10.26 17.87 -0.78
N THR A 170 -11.07 18.93 -0.74
CA THR A 170 -12.09 19.13 0.30
C THR A 170 -13.28 18.20 0.03
N PRO A 171 -13.86 17.57 1.06
CA PRO A 171 -15.10 16.82 0.89
C PRO A 171 -16.13 17.68 0.14
N PRO A 172 -16.76 17.17 -0.93
CA PRO A 172 -17.77 17.94 -1.64
C PRO A 172 -18.96 18.20 -0.74
N ASP A 173 -19.54 19.38 -0.89
CA ASP A 173 -20.74 19.81 -0.22
C ASP A 173 -22.00 19.13 -0.81
N ASP A 174 -23.14 19.35 -0.17
CA ASP A 174 -24.40 18.76 -0.60
C ASP A 174 -24.89 19.31 -1.95
N THR A 175 -24.42 20.50 -2.35
CA THR A 175 -24.75 21.10 -3.65
C THR A 175 -24.15 20.28 -4.78
N ILE A 176 -22.87 19.88 -4.69
CA ILE A 176 -22.23 18.99 -5.67
C ILE A 176 -22.88 17.60 -5.63
N ARG A 177 -23.09 17.04 -4.44
CA ARG A 177 -23.63 15.67 -4.27
C ARG A 177 -25.04 15.49 -4.82
N SER A 178 -25.86 16.53 -4.74
CA SER A 178 -27.27 16.52 -5.15
C SER A 178 -27.50 17.10 -6.55
N SER A 179 -26.45 17.63 -7.19
CA SER A 179 -26.55 18.14 -8.56
C SER A 179 -26.70 17.03 -9.59
N ASP A 180 -27.30 17.32 -10.74
CA ASP A 180 -27.42 16.39 -11.88
C ASP A 180 -26.10 16.22 -12.65
N GLY A 181 -25.02 16.88 -12.22
CA GLY A 181 -23.71 16.77 -12.85
C GLY A 181 -22.96 15.49 -12.48
N GLN A 182 -21.78 15.32 -13.09
CA GLN A 182 -20.83 14.25 -12.82
C GLN A 182 -19.51 14.87 -12.36
N TYR A 183 -19.08 14.54 -11.16
CA TYR A 183 -17.86 15.09 -10.58
C TYR A 183 -16.99 13.97 -10.05
N ILE A 184 -15.69 14.05 -10.31
CA ILE A 184 -14.71 13.08 -9.84
C ILE A 184 -13.62 13.82 -9.07
N GLN A 185 -13.26 13.31 -7.90
CA GLN A 185 -12.18 13.85 -7.07
C GLN A 185 -11.15 12.76 -6.80
N ILE A 186 -9.90 13.03 -7.18
CA ILE A 186 -8.81 12.06 -7.09
C ILE A 186 -7.68 12.63 -6.23
N CYS A 187 -7.21 11.83 -5.27
CA CYS A 187 -5.98 12.12 -4.56
C CYS A 187 -5.17 10.84 -4.32
N ALA A 188 -3.84 11.00 -4.20
CA ALA A 188 -2.97 9.90 -3.78
C ALA A 188 -3.11 9.67 -2.28
N VAL A 189 -3.17 8.40 -1.88
CA VAL A 189 -3.26 7.97 -0.48
C VAL A 189 -2.13 7.01 -0.17
N LYS A 190 -1.69 6.98 1.09
CA LYS A 190 -0.67 6.04 1.54
C LYS A 190 -1.35 4.83 2.16
N ALA A 191 -0.86 3.63 1.85
CA ALA A 191 -1.29 2.43 2.54
C ALA A 191 -0.91 2.51 4.03
N LEU A 192 -1.83 2.09 4.89
CA LEU A 192 -1.61 1.94 6.32
C LEU A 192 -1.54 0.43 6.61
N PRO A 193 -0.34 -0.13 6.87
CA PRO A 193 -0.20 -1.54 7.11
C PRO A 193 -0.88 -1.97 8.41
N GLU A 194 -1.49 -3.14 8.38
CA GLU A 194 -1.99 -3.79 9.58
C GLU A 194 -0.85 -4.48 10.33
N ILE A 195 -0.97 -4.54 11.66
CA ILE A 195 0.00 -5.25 12.49
C ILE A 195 -0.16 -6.73 12.20
N ASN A 196 0.87 -7.35 11.61
CA ASN A 196 0.90 -8.80 11.43
C ASN A 196 1.32 -9.45 12.76
N PRO A 197 0.44 -10.21 13.44
CA PRO A 197 0.77 -10.83 14.72
C PRO A 197 1.95 -11.79 14.63
N LEU A 198 2.23 -12.35 13.44
CA LEU A 198 3.36 -13.25 13.21
C LEU A 198 4.72 -12.54 13.28
N PHE A 199 4.74 -11.21 13.17
CA PHE A 199 5.97 -10.41 13.23
C PHE A 199 6.22 -9.85 14.64
N ASP A 200 5.30 -10.06 15.58
CA ASP A 200 5.45 -9.53 16.93
C ASP A 200 6.63 -10.20 17.66
N GLY A 201 7.54 -9.39 18.20
CA GLY A 201 8.76 -9.85 18.86
C GLY A 201 9.82 -10.51 17.96
N VAL A 202 9.63 -10.53 16.64
CA VAL A 202 10.55 -11.17 15.68
C VAL A 202 11.29 -10.11 14.86
N GLU A 203 12.61 -10.27 14.72
CA GLU A 203 13.38 -9.48 13.77
C GLU A 203 13.15 -10.02 12.35
N VAL A 204 12.34 -9.29 11.58
CA VAL A 204 11.96 -9.65 10.21
C VAL A 204 12.76 -8.83 9.21
N ASP A 205 13.24 -9.49 8.15
CA ASP A 205 13.96 -8.83 7.05
C ASP A 205 13.12 -7.71 6.42
N GLU A 206 13.72 -6.54 6.23
CA GLU A 206 13.04 -5.35 5.70
C GLU A 206 12.39 -5.60 4.33
N ARG A 207 12.95 -6.50 3.51
CA ARG A 207 12.40 -6.84 2.19
C ARG A 207 11.06 -7.55 2.31
N ILE A 208 10.89 -8.36 3.36
CA ILE A 208 9.62 -9.02 3.67
C ILE A 208 8.64 -7.98 4.20
N LEU A 209 9.06 -7.14 5.16
CA LEU A 209 8.21 -6.10 5.74
C LEU A 209 7.71 -5.10 4.69
N LYS A 210 8.54 -4.76 3.71
CA LYS A 210 8.21 -3.84 2.62
C LYS A 210 7.01 -4.33 1.79
N TYR A 211 6.85 -5.64 1.60
CA TYR A 211 5.68 -6.16 0.90
C TYR A 211 4.39 -5.84 1.65
N TYR A 212 4.36 -6.18 2.95
CA TYR A 212 3.20 -5.98 3.81
C TYR A 212 2.95 -4.51 4.15
N SER A 213 3.94 -3.62 3.98
CA SER A 213 3.73 -2.18 4.12
C SER A 213 2.87 -1.57 3.02
N ASN A 214 2.69 -2.28 1.89
CA ASN A 214 1.98 -1.77 0.72
C ASN A 214 1.00 -2.77 0.08
N ASN A 215 0.90 -4.00 0.59
CA ASN A 215 0.02 -5.07 0.11
C ASN A 215 -0.59 -5.78 1.32
N HIS A 216 -1.75 -6.40 1.14
CA HIS A 216 -2.57 -6.89 2.27
C HIS A 216 -2.98 -5.74 3.18
N VAL A 217 -3.46 -4.67 2.54
CA VAL A 217 -3.82 -3.43 3.20
C VAL A 217 -5.29 -3.12 2.94
N ARG A 218 -5.99 -2.74 4.01
CA ARG A 218 -7.39 -2.32 3.97
C ARG A 218 -7.57 -0.85 4.37
N GLN A 219 -6.57 -0.29 5.04
CA GLN A 219 -6.60 1.09 5.52
C GLN A 219 -5.65 1.97 4.72
N PHE A 220 -6.09 3.19 4.44
CA PHE A 220 -5.36 4.16 3.65
C PHE A 220 -5.49 5.54 4.26
N VAL A 221 -4.41 6.32 4.21
CA VAL A 221 -4.35 7.63 4.85
C VAL A 221 -4.10 8.74 3.82
N TYR A 222 -4.84 9.83 3.97
CA TYR A 222 -4.64 11.07 3.25
C TYR A 222 -4.42 12.21 4.23
N ASP A 223 -3.27 12.88 4.11
CA ASP A 223 -2.90 14.03 4.93
C ASP A 223 -3.09 15.31 4.13
N ARG A 224 -3.97 16.19 4.60
CA ARG A 224 -4.19 17.51 4.00
C ARG A 224 -3.64 18.62 4.91
N PRO A 225 -2.65 19.40 4.46
CA PRO A 225 -2.19 20.59 5.18
C PRO A 225 -3.30 21.63 5.35
N THR A 226 -3.45 22.14 6.57
CA THR A 226 -4.38 23.22 6.93
C THR A 226 -3.64 24.24 7.80
N HIS A 227 -3.59 25.49 7.36
CA HIS A 227 -2.97 26.56 8.15
C HIS A 227 -4.02 27.22 9.04
N ARG A 228 -3.78 27.25 10.36
CA ARG A 228 -4.69 27.88 11.33
C ARG A 228 -4.05 29.13 11.92
N GLY A 229 -4.81 30.22 12.02
CA GLY A 229 -4.31 31.50 12.55
C GLY A 229 -3.53 32.33 11.51
N PRO A 230 -2.91 33.46 11.93
CA PRO A 230 -2.17 34.33 11.04
C PRO A 230 -0.95 33.59 10.46
N ALA A 231 -0.77 33.66 9.14
CA ALA A 231 0.36 33.02 8.48
C ALA A 231 1.68 33.64 8.96
N ASP A 232 2.56 32.83 9.54
CA ASP A 232 3.94 33.22 9.82
C ASP A 232 4.77 32.95 8.55
N LYS A 233 5.13 34.03 7.84
CA LYS A 233 5.91 33.95 6.59
C LYS A 233 7.33 33.44 6.82
N GLU A 234 7.85 33.53 8.05
CA GLU A 234 9.18 33.05 8.40
C GLU A 234 9.16 31.57 8.82
N ASN A 235 8.04 31.07 9.37
CA ASN A 235 7.95 29.70 9.86
C ASN A 235 6.55 29.09 9.69
N GLU A 236 6.32 28.48 8.52
CA GLU A 236 5.06 27.81 8.18
C GLU A 236 4.69 26.67 9.14
N PHE A 237 5.68 26.03 9.77
CA PHE A 237 5.47 24.89 10.65
C PHE A 237 4.71 25.23 11.93
N LYS A 238 4.76 26.48 12.42
CA LYS A 238 4.07 26.87 13.66
C LYS A 238 2.55 26.66 13.60
N ASN A 239 1.99 26.91 12.42
CA ASN A 239 0.54 26.94 12.20
C ASN A 239 0.07 25.84 11.25
N LEU A 240 0.95 24.89 10.92
CA LEU A 240 0.69 23.77 10.03
C LEU A 240 -0.02 22.63 10.78
N TRP A 241 -1.34 22.62 10.70
CA TRP A 241 -2.17 21.51 11.15
C TRP A 241 -2.40 20.54 10.00
N ILE A 242 -2.51 19.25 10.31
CA ILE A 242 -2.84 18.24 9.30
C ILE A 242 -4.23 17.70 9.57
N GLU A 243 -5.10 17.80 8.56
CA GLU A 243 -6.33 17.03 8.52
C GLU A 243 -6.01 15.66 7.93
N ARG A 244 -5.94 14.64 8.78
CA ARG A 244 -5.69 13.27 8.40
C ARG A 244 -7.01 12.54 8.22
N THR A 245 -7.23 12.00 7.03
CA THR A 245 -8.39 11.15 6.75
C THR A 245 -7.93 9.71 6.54
N THR A 246 -8.45 8.80 7.35
CA THR A 246 -8.26 7.35 7.22
C THR A 246 -9.47 6.74 6.55
N TYR A 247 -9.24 6.05 5.45
CA TYR A 247 -10.24 5.32 4.68
C TYR A 247 -10.06 3.82 4.92
N THR A 248 -11.15 3.11 5.16
CA THR A 248 -11.17 1.64 5.24
C THR A 248 -11.97 1.09 4.07
N THR A 249 -11.37 0.25 3.25
CA THR A 249 -12.04 -0.41 2.12
C THR A 249 -12.86 -1.61 2.56
N GLU A 250 -13.83 -2.04 1.75
CA GLU A 250 -14.62 -3.24 2.04
C GLU A 250 -13.72 -4.49 2.15
N PHE A 251 -12.81 -4.66 1.21
CA PHE A 251 -11.85 -5.76 1.13
C PHE A 251 -10.40 -5.25 1.05
N GLU A 252 -9.44 -6.14 1.34
CA GLU A 252 -8.01 -5.87 1.22
C GLU A 252 -7.57 -5.69 -0.24
N LEU A 253 -6.52 -4.90 -0.44
CA LEU A 253 -5.81 -4.80 -1.71
C LEU A 253 -4.40 -5.42 -1.60
N PRO A 254 -3.96 -6.21 -2.61
CA PRO A 254 -4.73 -6.65 -3.78
C PRO A 254 -5.83 -7.67 -3.46
N GLY A 255 -6.82 -7.76 -4.35
CA GLY A 255 -7.91 -8.73 -4.27
C GLY A 255 -8.46 -9.11 -5.65
N ILE A 256 -9.75 -9.45 -5.73
CA ILE A 256 -10.41 -9.81 -7.00
C ILE A 256 -10.56 -8.64 -7.98
N LEU A 257 -10.44 -7.40 -7.50
CA LEU A 257 -10.48 -6.18 -8.30
C LEU A 257 -9.30 -5.27 -7.89
N LYS A 258 -9.01 -4.29 -8.75
CA LYS A 258 -8.01 -3.25 -8.46
C LYS A 258 -8.56 -2.11 -7.60
N TRP A 259 -9.84 -2.15 -7.24
CA TRP A 259 -10.45 -1.14 -6.40
C TRP A 259 -11.55 -1.73 -5.55
N PHE A 260 -11.74 -1.14 -4.38
CA PHE A 260 -12.83 -1.47 -3.47
C PHE A 260 -13.44 -0.20 -2.90
N GLU A 261 -14.74 -0.29 -2.59
CA GLU A 261 -15.50 0.79 -1.98
C GLU A 261 -14.97 1.07 -0.57
N VAL A 262 -14.93 2.34 -0.19
CA VAL A 262 -14.66 2.78 1.17
C VAL A 262 -15.93 2.60 1.99
N VAL A 263 -15.84 1.79 3.05
CA VAL A 263 -16.96 1.48 3.96
C VAL A 263 -16.91 2.26 5.27
N ASP A 264 -15.73 2.73 5.66
CA ASP A 264 -15.53 3.61 6.83
C ASP A 264 -14.54 4.72 6.49
N GLN A 265 -14.81 5.91 7.02
CA GLN A 265 -13.96 7.08 6.88
C GLN A 265 -13.89 7.82 8.22
N ARG A 266 -12.66 8.07 8.70
CA ARG A 266 -12.41 8.80 9.94
C ARG A 266 -11.50 9.98 9.66
N MET A 267 -11.84 11.13 10.22
CA MET A 267 -11.02 12.33 10.14
C MET A 267 -10.53 12.71 11.53
N GLU A 268 -9.25 13.00 11.62
CA GLU A 268 -8.60 13.56 12.79
C GLU A 268 -7.74 14.77 12.41
N GLN A 269 -7.45 15.60 13.41
CA GLN A 269 -6.61 16.78 13.25
C GLN A 269 -5.34 16.55 14.04
N LEU A 270 -4.19 16.59 13.37
CA LEU A 270 -2.89 16.48 14.00
C LEU A 270 -2.35 17.88 14.24
N CYS A 271 -1.90 18.11 15.47
CA CYS A 271 -1.27 19.37 15.81
C CYS A 271 0.15 19.46 15.19
N PRO A 272 0.67 20.67 15.01
CA PRO A 272 1.99 20.87 14.39
C PRO A 272 3.14 20.07 15.03
N PRO A 273 3.33 20.04 16.37
CA PRO A 273 4.43 19.27 16.97
C PRO A 273 4.24 17.75 16.82
N GLN A 274 3.00 17.25 16.84
CA GLN A 274 2.71 15.84 16.58
C GLN A 274 3.11 15.43 15.17
N TYR A 275 2.73 16.22 14.15
CA TYR A 275 3.09 15.96 12.76
C TYR A 275 4.60 16.10 12.52
N ALA A 276 5.26 17.04 13.22
CA ALA A 276 6.71 17.17 13.20
C ALA A 276 7.39 15.90 13.72
N CYS A 277 6.92 15.32 14.84
CA CYS A 277 7.43 14.04 15.35
C CYS A 277 7.34 12.94 14.28
N GLU A 278 6.18 12.77 13.65
CA GLU A 278 5.99 11.74 12.62
C GLU A 278 6.91 11.95 11.41
N THR A 279 7.13 13.20 11.02
CA THR A 279 7.99 13.55 9.90
C THR A 279 9.45 13.22 10.21
N VAL A 280 9.92 13.59 11.41
CA VAL A 280 11.28 13.27 11.87
C VAL A 280 11.46 11.75 12.01
N ASP A 281 10.51 11.04 12.63
CA ASP A 281 10.54 9.58 12.79
C ASP A 281 10.63 8.88 11.43
N ARG A 282 9.81 9.32 10.46
CA ARG A 282 9.81 8.76 9.11
C ARG A 282 11.15 9.01 8.41
N HIS A 283 11.71 10.20 8.49
CA HIS A 283 13.03 10.50 7.91
C HIS A 283 14.13 9.67 8.57
N ASN A 284 14.12 9.54 9.89
CA ASN A 284 15.10 8.75 10.63
C ASN A 284 15.03 7.26 10.26
N LYS A 285 13.82 6.70 10.08
CA LYS A 285 13.62 5.32 9.61
C LYS A 285 14.15 5.15 8.18
N GLN A 286 13.82 6.07 7.27
CA GLN A 286 14.32 6.03 5.88
C GLN A 286 15.84 6.12 5.81
N LEU A 287 16.45 7.01 6.59
CA LEU A 287 17.91 7.14 6.65
C LEU A 287 18.55 5.85 7.18
N LYS A 288 17.98 5.24 8.23
CA LYS A 288 18.44 3.96 8.77
C LYS A 288 18.40 2.85 7.70
N GLN A 289 17.30 2.74 6.96
CA GLN A 289 17.14 1.76 5.87
C GLN A 289 18.19 1.96 4.78
N ILE A 290 18.39 3.20 4.35
CA ILE A 290 19.41 3.57 3.37
C ILE A 290 20.81 3.14 3.87
N ILE A 291 21.17 3.44 5.13
CA ILE A 291 22.47 3.04 5.69
C ILE A 291 22.65 1.51 5.70
N ILE A 292 21.62 0.76 6.11
CA ILE A 292 21.67 -0.71 6.13
C ILE A 292 21.87 -1.25 4.71
N HIS A 293 21.14 -0.73 3.74
CA HIS A 293 21.23 -1.13 2.35
C HIS A 293 22.63 -0.94 1.75
N TYR A 294 23.24 0.25 1.91
CA TYR A 294 24.59 0.52 1.37
C TYR A 294 25.69 -0.21 2.12
N ARG A 295 25.50 -0.54 3.41
CA ARG A 295 26.42 -1.44 4.13
C ARG A 295 26.42 -2.85 3.54
N ALA A 296 25.25 -3.35 3.14
CA ALA A 296 25.12 -4.66 2.52
C ALA A 296 25.53 -4.67 1.04
N ASN A 297 25.40 -3.53 0.33
CA ASN A 297 25.69 -3.40 -1.10
C ASN A 297 26.64 -2.21 -1.37
N PRO A 298 27.94 -2.31 -1.03
CA PRO A 298 28.87 -1.18 -1.13
C PRO A 298 29.13 -0.68 -2.57
N GLN A 299 28.76 -1.46 -3.57
CA GLN A 299 28.97 -1.14 -5.00
C GLN A 299 27.80 -0.36 -5.62
N ASP A 300 26.70 -0.18 -4.89
CA ASP A 300 25.53 0.53 -5.40
C ASP A 300 25.82 2.04 -5.51
N ASN A 301 25.15 2.70 -6.47
CA ASN A 301 25.36 4.13 -6.74
C ASN A 301 25.03 4.98 -5.50
N ILE A 302 26.02 5.67 -4.92
CA ILE A 302 25.90 6.45 -3.68
C ILE A 302 25.09 7.74 -3.82
N GLN A 303 24.70 8.16 -5.03
CA GLN A 303 24.06 9.45 -5.26
C GLN A 303 22.76 9.65 -4.46
N LEU A 304 21.93 8.60 -4.35
CA LEU A 304 20.70 8.66 -3.56
C LEU A 304 21.00 8.76 -2.05
N PHE A 305 22.02 8.05 -1.57
CA PHE A 305 22.52 8.14 -0.20
C PHE A 305 22.99 9.57 0.10
N THR A 306 23.87 10.12 -0.72
CA THR A 306 24.43 11.46 -0.55
C THR A 306 23.34 12.53 -0.57
N MET A 307 22.40 12.46 -1.53
CA MET A 307 21.29 13.42 -1.62
C MET A 307 20.41 13.39 -0.37
N ARG A 308 20.08 12.20 0.15
CA ARG A 308 19.25 12.05 1.34
C ARG A 308 19.97 12.48 2.61
N LEU A 309 21.24 12.12 2.75
CA LEU A 309 22.07 12.54 3.87
C LEU A 309 22.24 14.06 3.87
N GLN A 310 22.57 14.65 2.72
CA GLN A 310 22.72 16.10 2.57
C GLN A 310 21.42 16.85 2.86
N GLY A 311 20.27 16.38 2.38
CA GLY A 311 18.98 17.02 2.71
C GLY A 311 18.59 16.92 4.20
N THR A 312 19.21 15.99 4.93
CA THR A 312 18.96 15.78 6.37
C THR A 312 19.95 16.57 7.24
N ILE A 313 21.21 16.69 6.80
CA ILE A 313 22.27 17.44 7.49
C ILE A 313 22.20 18.93 7.16
N ASP A 314 21.95 19.27 5.89
CA ASP A 314 21.96 20.61 5.32
C ASP A 314 20.59 20.91 4.69
N ALA A 315 19.59 21.11 5.56
CA ALA A 315 18.22 21.39 5.17
C ALA A 315 18.04 22.84 4.69
N ALA A 316 18.89 23.29 3.76
CA ALA A 316 18.97 24.67 3.27
C ALA A 316 17.64 25.21 2.68
N VAL A 317 16.76 24.33 2.20
CA VAL A 317 15.49 24.71 1.54
C VAL A 317 14.32 24.83 2.52
N ASN A 318 14.21 23.93 3.51
CA ASN A 318 13.08 23.89 4.45
C ASN A 318 13.44 24.38 5.87
N GLY A 319 14.68 24.86 6.08
CA GLY A 319 15.17 25.38 7.36
C GLY A 319 15.43 24.35 8.46
N GLY A 320 15.14 23.07 8.21
CA GLY A 320 15.62 21.93 9.01
C GLY A 320 15.15 21.91 10.47
N ILE A 321 16.01 21.36 11.32
CA ILE A 321 15.78 21.20 12.76
C ILE A 321 15.54 22.56 13.44
N ALA A 322 16.23 23.60 13.01
CA ALA A 322 16.12 24.96 13.57
C ALA A 322 14.69 25.51 13.49
N LYS A 323 13.97 25.26 12.38
CA LYS A 323 12.57 25.70 12.26
C LYS A 323 11.64 25.04 13.27
N TYR A 324 11.88 23.79 13.65
CA TYR A 324 11.11 23.13 14.71
C TYR A 324 11.48 23.67 16.10
N GLN A 325 12.76 23.96 16.35
CA GLN A 325 13.21 24.57 17.59
C GLN A 325 12.57 25.95 17.78
N ASP A 326 12.64 26.81 16.77
CA ASP A 326 12.04 28.14 16.76
C ASP A 326 10.51 28.10 16.87
N ALA A 327 9.87 27.05 16.34
CA ALA A 327 8.42 26.92 16.35
C ALA A 327 7.88 26.46 17.70
N PHE A 328 8.53 25.48 18.34
CA PHE A 328 7.91 24.71 19.42
C PHE A 328 8.68 24.74 20.74
N PHE A 329 9.95 25.16 20.76
CA PHE A 329 10.80 25.07 21.96
C PHE A 329 10.96 26.40 22.70
N GLY A 330 10.31 27.46 22.21
CA GLY A 330 10.22 28.73 22.93
C GLY A 330 9.54 28.57 24.30
N PRO A 331 9.96 29.35 25.32
CA PRO A 331 9.46 29.22 26.69
C PRO A 331 7.94 29.44 26.79
N ASP A 332 7.38 30.27 25.92
CA ASP A 332 5.95 30.63 25.95
C ASP A 332 5.06 29.61 25.22
N TYR A 333 5.61 28.74 24.37
CA TYR A 333 4.78 27.83 23.55
C TYR A 333 3.97 26.85 24.41
N LEU A 334 4.61 26.22 25.39
CA LEU A 334 3.96 25.27 26.30
C LEU A 334 3.09 25.95 27.36
N VAL A 335 3.26 27.26 27.57
CA VAL A 335 2.34 28.05 28.39
C VAL A 335 1.01 28.24 27.65
N VAL A 336 1.06 28.46 26.34
CA VAL A 336 -0.13 28.64 25.49
C VAL A 336 -0.77 27.30 25.13
N TYR A 337 0.02 26.26 24.86
CA TYR A 337 -0.43 24.93 24.42
C TYR A 337 0.10 23.81 25.33
N PRO A 338 -0.34 23.73 26.60
CA PRO A 338 0.14 22.74 27.56
C PRO A 338 -0.16 21.29 27.13
N GLU A 339 -1.23 21.07 26.36
CA GLU A 339 -1.62 19.76 25.83
C GLU A 339 -0.59 19.17 24.85
N ASN A 340 0.25 20.01 24.24
CA ASN A 340 1.28 19.58 23.28
C ASN A 340 2.59 19.14 23.95
N ALA A 341 2.68 19.19 25.29
CA ALA A 341 3.92 18.92 26.03
C ALA A 341 4.55 17.56 25.69
N ASP A 342 3.75 16.50 25.60
CA ASP A 342 4.24 15.16 25.27
C ASP A 342 4.85 15.10 23.86
N HIS A 343 4.20 15.73 22.89
CA HIS A 343 4.70 15.81 21.51
C HIS A 343 5.98 16.66 21.42
N VAL A 344 6.03 17.79 22.11
CA VAL A 344 7.23 18.64 22.14
C VAL A 344 8.41 17.91 22.78
N ASN A 345 8.19 17.21 23.90
CA ASN A 345 9.23 16.42 24.56
C ASN A 345 9.71 15.27 23.67
N ARG A 346 8.80 14.55 23.01
CA ARG A 346 9.16 13.53 22.03
C ARG A 346 9.98 14.10 20.87
N LEU A 347 9.58 15.25 20.34
CA LEU A 347 10.30 15.91 19.25
C LEU A 347 11.73 16.27 19.65
N LYS A 348 11.96 16.76 20.87
CA LYS A 348 13.31 17.02 21.40
C LYS A 348 14.17 15.75 21.37
N VAL A 349 13.64 14.63 21.88
CA VAL A 349 14.36 13.34 21.90
C VAL A 349 14.72 12.90 20.49
N LEU A 350 13.77 12.98 19.54
CA LEU A 350 13.98 12.56 18.16
C LEU A 350 15.05 13.40 17.44
N LEU A 351 15.06 14.71 17.67
CA LEU A 351 16.03 15.63 17.07
C LEU A 351 17.44 15.42 17.67
N SER A 352 17.55 15.22 18.99
CA SER A 352 18.84 14.92 19.63
C SER A 352 19.43 13.58 19.16
N ASP A 353 18.60 12.55 18.99
CA ASP A 353 19.04 11.26 18.44
C ASP A 353 19.51 11.40 16.99
N GLN A 354 18.82 12.22 16.19
CA GLN A 354 19.20 12.52 14.81
C GLN A 354 20.55 13.24 14.72
N GLU A 355 20.79 14.27 15.54
CA GLU A 355 22.08 14.97 15.63
C GLU A 355 23.23 14.03 16.06
N CYS A 356 22.99 13.16 17.05
CA CYS A 356 23.96 12.17 17.48
C CYS A 356 24.34 11.19 16.35
N LYS A 357 23.34 10.74 15.58
CA LYS A 357 23.54 9.86 14.43
C LYS A 357 24.29 10.56 13.29
N HIS A 358 23.98 11.82 13.00
CA HIS A 358 24.71 12.59 11.99
C HIS A 358 26.19 12.71 12.32
N ASN A 359 26.52 13.08 13.56
CA ASN A 359 27.91 13.19 13.99
C ASN A 359 28.66 11.86 13.85
N ARG A 360 28.01 10.73 14.17
CA ARG A 360 28.59 9.39 13.98
C ARG A 360 28.80 9.01 12.51
N ILE A 361 27.91 9.41 11.61
CA ILE A 361 28.04 9.14 10.18
C ILE A 361 29.16 9.99 9.56
N ALA A 362 29.27 11.26 9.95
CA ALA A 362 30.35 12.14 9.51
C ALA A 362 31.74 11.60 9.92
N HIS A 363 31.86 11.00 11.10
CA HIS A 363 33.10 10.36 11.57
C HIS A 363 33.47 9.04 10.88
N VAL A 364 32.56 8.44 10.11
CA VAL A 364 32.82 7.18 9.38
C VAL A 364 33.11 7.43 7.89
N LEU A 365 32.73 8.61 7.38
CA LEU A 365 32.94 9.01 5.98
C LEU A 365 34.18 9.92 5.78
N LEU A 366 34.74 10.46 6.87
CA LEU A 366 36.06 11.10 6.96
C LEU A 366 37.07 10.09 7.50
#